data_AF-A0A439CR31-F1
#
_entry.id   AF-A0A439CR31-F1
#
_cell.length_a   1.000
_cell.length_b   1.000
_cell.length_c   1.000
_cell.angle_alpha   90.00
_cell.angle_beta   90.00
_cell.angle_gamma   90.00
#
_symmetry.space_group_name_H-M   'P 1'
#
loop_
_entity.id
_entity.type
_entity.pdbx_description
1 polymer ?
#
loop_
_entity_poly.entity_id
_entity_poly.type
_entity_poly.pdbx_seq_one_letter_code
_entity_poly.pdbx_strand_id
1 'polypeptide(L)'
;MYGSTILATLLGASTVFAAPTWPQLNTGLANTAGRDILSSYFNLLAQKVDLAKLATLTPSCDLTKAQMPTLSASPLPTPASGLAVKHVAIGRGTQNYTCSTSDSTAAPTAVGAVATLFDASCVAALYPDLLHVLPSLALQFDLPYSDKTDARMGPTSLLVSGKHFFTNATTPFFNLDTPR
;
A
#
# COMPACT_ATOMS: atom_id res chain seq x y z
N MET A 1 -38.10 -46.12 -41.99
CA MET A 1 -37.17 -44.98 -42.11
C MET A 1 -36.82 -44.54 -40.69
N TYR A 2 -35.65 -44.94 -40.18
CA TYR A 2 -35.18 -44.55 -38.85
C TYR A 2 -34.15 -43.43 -39.03
N GLY A 3 -34.50 -42.22 -38.59
CA GLY A 3 -33.59 -41.07 -38.60
C GLY A 3 -32.66 -41.12 -37.40
N SER A 4 -31.35 -41.23 -37.65
CA SER A 4 -30.31 -41.02 -36.64
C SER A 4 -30.06 -39.52 -36.47
N THR A 5 -30.25 -39.01 -35.27
CA THR A 5 -29.81 -37.67 -34.85
C THR A 5 -28.42 -37.78 -34.24
N ILE A 6 -27.43 -37.19 -34.89
CA ILE A 6 -26.07 -37.06 -34.35
C ILE A 6 -26.04 -35.79 -33.51
N LEU A 7 -25.94 -35.93 -32.18
CA LEU A 7 -25.59 -34.80 -31.30
C LEU A 7 -24.10 -34.49 -31.47
N ALA A 8 -23.80 -33.32 -32.06
CA ALA A 8 -22.46 -32.77 -32.08
C ALA A 8 -22.18 -32.08 -30.73
N THR A 9 -21.29 -32.65 -29.92
CA THR A 9 -20.76 -32.02 -28.70
C THR A 9 -19.72 -30.96 -29.08
N LEU A 10 -20.08 -29.69 -28.93
CA LEU A 10 -19.12 -28.58 -29.01
C LEU A 10 -18.25 -28.58 -27.74
N LEU A 11 -17.05 -29.14 -27.82
CA LEU A 11 -15.99 -28.84 -26.85
C LEU A 11 -15.48 -27.41 -27.11
N GLY A 12 -16.11 -26.43 -26.48
CA GLY A 12 -15.55 -25.09 -26.36
C GLY A 12 -14.32 -25.15 -25.47
N ALA A 13 -13.15 -24.84 -26.00
CA ALA A 13 -11.94 -24.62 -25.21
C ALA A 13 -12.12 -23.34 -24.39
N SER A 14 -12.67 -23.47 -23.17
CA SER A 14 -12.66 -22.40 -22.19
C SER A 14 -11.21 -22.23 -21.72
N THR A 15 -10.53 -21.21 -22.26
CA THR A 15 -9.28 -20.72 -21.67
C THR A 15 -9.62 -20.13 -20.30
N VAL A 16 -9.47 -20.94 -19.26
CA VAL A 16 -9.50 -20.45 -17.88
C VAL A 16 -8.21 -19.64 -17.70
N PHE A 17 -8.31 -18.32 -17.84
CA PHE A 17 -7.24 -17.45 -17.36
C PHE A 17 -7.17 -17.66 -15.85
N ALA A 18 -6.06 -18.23 -15.37
CA ALA A 18 -5.80 -18.26 -13.94
C ALA A 18 -5.86 -16.81 -13.44
N ALA A 19 -6.76 -16.54 -12.49
CA ALA A 19 -6.80 -15.25 -11.83
C ALA A 19 -5.39 -14.96 -11.27
N PRO A 20 -4.87 -13.74 -11.41
CA PRO A 20 -3.57 -13.40 -10.89
C PRO A 20 -3.48 -13.80 -9.40
N THR A 21 -2.46 -14.56 -9.00
CA THR A 21 -2.26 -15.07 -7.63
C THR A 21 -1.78 -13.97 -6.65
N TRP A 22 -2.16 -12.73 -6.90
CA TRP A 22 -1.73 -11.56 -6.14
C TRP A 22 -2.85 -11.11 -5.20
N PRO A 23 -2.54 -10.71 -3.95
CA PRO A 23 -1.22 -10.66 -3.32
C PRO A 23 -0.82 -11.97 -2.59
N GLN A 24 0.48 -12.25 -2.51
CA GLN A 24 1.03 -13.31 -1.65
C GLN A 24 1.01 -12.85 -0.19
N LEU A 25 0.33 -13.63 0.65
CA LEU A 25 0.11 -13.34 2.08
C LEU A 25 1.36 -13.72 2.88
N ASN A 26 1.81 -12.84 3.77
CA ASN A 26 2.92 -13.14 4.68
C ASN A 26 2.43 -14.05 5.83
N THR A 27 3.34 -14.77 6.48
CA THR A 27 3.07 -15.53 7.72
C THR A 27 2.48 -14.67 8.85
N GLY A 28 2.57 -13.34 8.77
CA GLY A 28 1.91 -12.39 9.67
C GLY A 28 0.40 -12.58 9.83
N LEU A 29 -0.30 -13.10 8.81
CA LEU A 29 -1.73 -13.46 8.92
C LEU A 29 -2.02 -14.66 9.84
N ALA A 30 -1.00 -15.42 10.22
CA ALA A 30 -1.18 -16.52 11.17
C ALA A 30 -1.61 -15.98 12.55
N ASN A 31 -1.28 -14.73 12.89
CA ASN A 31 -1.67 -14.11 14.16
C ASN A 31 -2.98 -13.32 14.05
N THR A 32 -3.65 -13.11 15.19
CA THR A 32 -4.95 -12.42 15.25
C THR A 32 -4.85 -10.95 14.83
N ALA A 33 -3.77 -10.26 15.20
CA ALA A 33 -3.58 -8.85 14.86
C ALA A 33 -3.54 -8.60 13.35
N GLY A 34 -2.87 -9.46 12.58
CA GLY A 34 -2.82 -9.38 11.12
C GLY A 34 -4.19 -9.57 10.47
N ARG A 35 -5.01 -10.50 11.02
CA ARG A 35 -6.39 -10.70 10.57
C ARG A 35 -7.28 -9.51 10.91
N ASP A 36 -7.13 -8.93 12.10
CA ASP A 36 -7.89 -7.75 12.53
C ASP A 36 -7.58 -6.54 11.64
N ILE A 37 -6.30 -6.32 11.28
CA ILE A 37 -5.87 -5.26 10.35
C ILE A 37 -6.53 -5.45 8.98
N LEU A 38 -6.54 -6.68 8.44
CA LEU A 38 -7.15 -6.95 7.15
C LEU A 38 -8.66 -6.77 7.17
N SER A 39 -9.32 -7.28 8.21
CA SER A 39 -10.76 -7.10 8.39
C SER A 39 -11.11 -5.62 8.49
N SER A 40 -10.35 -4.85 9.28
CA SER A 40 -10.51 -3.41 9.41
C SER A 40 -10.38 -2.69 8.05
N TYR A 41 -9.36 -3.03 7.26
CA TYR A 41 -9.17 -2.48 5.92
C TYR A 41 -10.36 -2.78 4.99
N PHE A 42 -10.79 -4.04 4.89
CA PHE A 42 -11.88 -4.40 3.98
C PHE A 42 -13.24 -3.85 4.42
N ASN A 43 -13.48 -3.74 5.73
CA ASN A 43 -14.70 -3.12 6.25
C ASN A 43 -14.75 -1.62 5.92
N LEU A 44 -13.64 -0.90 6.12
CA LEU A 44 -13.54 0.51 5.72
C LEU A 44 -13.70 0.68 4.21
N LEU A 45 -13.04 -0.16 3.42
CA LEU A 45 -13.15 -0.12 1.96
C LEU A 45 -14.59 -0.35 1.48
N ALA A 46 -15.28 -1.36 2.04
CA ALA A 46 -16.67 -1.63 1.72
C ALA A 46 -17.57 -0.42 2.03
N GLN A 47 -17.38 0.20 3.20
CA GLN A 47 -18.12 1.41 3.58
C GLN A 47 -17.88 2.56 2.60
N LYS A 48 -16.63 2.79 2.16
CA LYS A 48 -16.33 3.84 1.16
C LYS A 48 -16.95 3.53 -0.20
N VAL A 49 -16.93 2.28 -0.61
CA VAL A 49 -17.55 1.83 -1.88
C VAL A 49 -19.07 2.04 -1.84
N ASP A 50 -19.73 1.72 -0.73
CA ASP A 50 -21.18 1.92 -0.61
C ASP A 50 -21.56 3.41 -0.62
N LEU A 51 -20.77 4.27 0.03
CA LEU A 51 -20.95 5.72 -0.08
C LEU A 51 -20.71 6.22 -1.52
N ALA A 52 -19.70 5.70 -2.21
CA ALA A 52 -19.38 6.09 -3.58
C ALA A 52 -20.47 5.67 -4.59
N LYS A 53 -21.15 4.54 -4.38
CA LYS A 53 -22.30 4.11 -5.20
C LYS A 53 -23.47 5.10 -5.15
N LEU A 54 -23.64 5.79 -4.02
CA LEU A 54 -24.69 6.79 -3.83
C LEU A 54 -24.27 8.19 -4.28
N ALA A 55 -22.98 8.40 -4.56
CA ALA A 55 -22.47 9.69 -4.98
C ALA A 55 -22.88 10.00 -6.42
N THR A 56 -23.41 11.19 -6.65
CA THR A 56 -23.79 11.70 -7.98
C THR A 56 -22.63 12.33 -8.73
N LEU A 57 -21.51 12.58 -8.03
CA LEU A 57 -20.30 13.21 -8.57
C LEU A 57 -19.09 12.33 -8.25
N THR A 58 -18.17 12.25 -9.21
CA THR A 58 -16.89 11.57 -9.01
C THR A 58 -16.02 12.37 -8.04
N PRO A 59 -15.47 11.76 -6.97
CA PRO A 59 -14.59 12.46 -6.05
C PRO A 59 -13.34 12.94 -6.79
N SER A 60 -13.02 14.24 -6.69
CA SER A 60 -11.78 14.77 -7.24
C SER A 60 -10.62 14.55 -6.27
N CYS A 61 -9.47 14.12 -6.80
CA CYS A 61 -8.24 13.96 -6.03
C CYS A 61 -7.60 15.34 -5.80
N ASP A 62 -8.12 16.08 -4.83
CA ASP A 62 -7.62 17.39 -4.42
C ASP A 62 -6.69 17.28 -3.21
N LEU A 63 -5.39 17.28 -3.46
CA LEU A 63 -4.37 17.15 -2.42
C LEU A 63 -4.35 18.29 -1.40
N THR A 64 -4.98 19.43 -1.69
CA THR A 64 -5.13 20.49 -0.69
C THR A 64 -6.03 20.07 0.47
N LYS A 65 -6.86 19.03 0.27
CA LYS A 65 -7.72 18.42 1.29
C LYS A 65 -7.05 17.25 2.02
N ALA A 66 -5.82 16.88 1.65
CA ALA A 66 -5.12 15.79 2.31
C ALA A 66 -4.94 16.10 3.80
N GLN A 67 -5.33 15.16 4.64
CA GLN A 67 -5.20 15.29 6.09
C GLN A 67 -4.07 14.39 6.59
N MET A 68 -3.18 14.96 7.39
CA MET A 68 -2.17 14.18 8.10
C MET A 68 -2.85 13.33 9.19
N PRO A 69 -2.43 12.08 9.40
CA PRO A 69 -2.92 11.27 10.51
C PRO A 69 -2.68 12.00 11.84
N THR A 70 -3.76 12.37 12.54
CA THR A 70 -3.71 13.12 13.80
C THR A 70 -3.56 12.22 15.03
N LEU A 71 -3.70 10.90 14.87
CA LEU A 71 -3.66 9.91 15.95
C LEU A 71 -2.23 9.50 16.36
N SER A 72 -1.19 10.07 15.74
CA SER A 72 0.20 9.83 16.15
C SER A 72 0.49 10.57 17.47
N ALA A 73 1.22 9.93 18.38
CA ALA A 73 1.75 10.59 19.58
C ALA A 73 2.70 11.77 19.24
N SER A 74 3.26 11.76 18.03
CA SER A 74 4.04 12.85 17.46
C SER A 74 3.52 13.13 16.04
N PRO A 75 2.49 13.99 15.88
CA PRO A 75 1.99 14.34 14.57
C PRO A 75 3.01 15.21 13.84
N LEU A 76 3.07 15.03 12.51
CA LEU A 76 3.93 15.85 11.66
C LEU A 76 3.42 17.31 11.63
N PRO A 77 4.33 18.30 11.61
CA PRO A 77 3.94 19.69 11.54
C PRO A 77 3.24 20.00 10.21
N THR A 78 2.41 21.04 10.20
CA THR A 78 1.86 21.55 8.94
C THR A 78 2.97 22.02 8.02
N PRO A 79 2.79 21.93 6.69
CA PRO A 79 3.74 22.51 5.73
C PRO A 79 4.04 23.99 6.07
N ALA A 80 5.28 24.42 5.81
CA ALA A 80 5.66 25.82 6.01
C ALA A 80 4.82 26.76 5.12
N SER A 81 4.72 28.02 5.52
CA SER A 81 3.97 29.04 4.76
C SER A 81 4.38 29.07 3.28
N GLY A 82 3.39 29.07 2.39
CA GLY A 82 3.58 29.05 0.94
C GLY A 82 3.88 27.68 0.33
N LEU A 83 4.00 26.61 1.14
CA LEU A 83 4.14 25.24 0.65
C LEU A 83 2.80 24.50 0.73
N ALA A 84 2.60 23.56 -0.19
CA ALA A 84 1.44 22.68 -0.24
C ALA A 84 1.89 21.22 -0.36
N VAL A 85 1.04 20.31 0.11
CA VAL A 85 1.26 18.86 -0.05
C VAL A 85 1.20 18.52 -1.53
N LYS A 86 2.29 17.95 -2.06
CA LYS A 86 2.41 17.53 -3.46
C LYS A 86 2.27 16.02 -3.65
N HIS A 87 2.66 15.24 -2.65
CA HIS A 87 2.70 13.78 -2.74
C HIS A 87 2.52 13.17 -1.36
N VAL A 88 1.74 12.11 -1.27
CA VAL A 88 1.66 11.26 -0.08
C VAL A 88 1.98 9.85 -0.50
N ALA A 89 2.89 9.19 0.20
CA ALA A 89 3.27 7.82 -0.10
C ALA A 89 3.26 6.93 1.14
N ILE A 90 2.92 5.66 0.94
CA ILE A 90 3.15 4.61 1.94
C ILE A 90 4.49 3.95 1.63
N GLY A 91 5.44 4.07 2.55
CA GLY A 91 6.73 3.39 2.46
C GLY A 91 6.65 2.01 3.06
N ARG A 92 7.01 0.97 2.30
CA ARG A 92 7.15 -0.39 2.80
C ARG A 92 8.53 -0.94 2.47
N GLY A 93 9.25 -1.33 3.51
CA GLY A 93 10.63 -1.79 3.41
C GLY A 93 11.20 -2.26 4.74
N THR A 94 12.52 -2.21 4.83
CA THR A 94 13.29 -2.59 6.02
C THR A 94 14.14 -1.43 6.51
N GLN A 95 14.37 -1.42 7.82
CA GLN A 95 15.19 -0.44 8.50
C GLN A 95 16.31 -1.19 9.23
N ASN A 96 17.54 -0.74 9.03
CA ASN A 96 18.73 -1.27 9.67
C ASN A 96 19.12 -0.39 10.87
N TYR A 97 19.42 -1.05 11.99
CA TYR A 97 19.78 -0.41 13.24
C TYR A 97 21.05 -1.04 13.83
N THR A 98 21.86 -0.23 14.50
CA THR A 98 22.96 -0.70 15.34
C THR A 98 22.65 -0.43 16.82
N CYS A 99 23.03 -1.38 17.67
CA CYS A 99 22.98 -1.21 19.13
C CYS A 99 24.39 -0.94 19.67
N SER A 100 24.48 -0.20 20.76
CA SER A 100 25.74 -0.03 21.49
C SER A 100 26.18 -1.38 22.07
N THR A 101 27.46 -1.72 21.90
CA THR A 101 28.03 -2.92 22.53
C THR A 101 28.48 -2.68 23.96
N SER A 102 28.60 -1.42 24.37
CA SER A 102 29.06 -1.01 25.71
C SER A 102 27.94 -0.56 26.64
N ASP A 103 26.74 -0.31 26.12
CA ASP A 103 25.57 0.12 26.90
C ASP A 103 24.31 -0.58 26.38
N SER A 104 23.80 -1.55 27.15
CA SER A 104 22.60 -2.31 26.80
C SER A 104 21.30 -1.52 26.93
N THR A 105 21.34 -0.33 27.52
CA THR A 105 20.18 0.56 27.66
C THR A 105 20.13 1.64 26.58
N ALA A 106 21.19 1.79 25.79
CA ALA A 106 21.24 2.74 24.69
C ALA A 106 20.20 2.41 23.62
N ALA A 107 19.45 3.43 23.18
CA ALA A 107 18.48 3.27 22.11
C ALA A 107 19.18 2.85 20.79
N PRO A 108 18.61 1.91 20.02
CA PRO A 108 19.15 1.55 18.70
C PRO A 108 19.25 2.76 17.78
N THR A 109 20.39 2.91 17.12
CA THR A 109 20.63 4.00 16.15
C THR A 109 20.37 3.51 14.74
N ALA A 110 19.57 4.23 13.97
CA ALA A 110 19.33 3.90 12.57
C ALA A 110 20.60 4.14 11.74
N VAL A 111 21.00 3.15 10.95
CA VAL A 111 22.21 3.22 10.10
C VAL A 111 21.92 2.97 8.61
N GLY A 112 20.66 2.83 8.24
CA GLY A 112 20.25 2.59 6.87
C GLY A 112 18.81 2.14 6.76
N ALA A 113 18.19 2.33 5.61
CA ALA A 113 16.89 1.79 5.26
C ALA A 113 16.83 1.52 3.76
N VAL A 114 15.92 0.64 3.34
CA VAL A 114 15.47 0.53 1.96
C VAL A 114 13.96 0.32 1.95
N ALA A 115 13.22 1.08 1.14
CA ALA A 115 11.78 0.91 0.99
C ALA A 115 11.28 1.25 -0.41
N THR A 116 10.22 0.56 -0.82
CA THR A 116 9.39 0.95 -1.97
C THR A 116 8.34 1.94 -1.47
N LEU A 117 8.14 3.03 -2.21
CA LEU A 117 7.12 4.04 -1.93
C LEU A 117 5.94 3.84 -2.87
N PHE A 118 4.74 3.70 -2.30
CA PHE A 118 3.50 3.53 -3.05
C PHE A 118 2.68 4.82 -2.99
N ASP A 119 2.21 5.32 -4.14
CA ASP A 119 1.41 6.55 -4.21
C ASP A 119 0.09 6.38 -3.46
N ALA A 120 -0.12 7.19 -2.43
CA ALA A 120 -1.34 7.25 -1.63
C ALA A 120 -1.97 8.65 -1.64
N SER A 121 -1.57 9.51 -2.58
CA SER A 121 -2.00 10.91 -2.68
C SER A 121 -3.52 11.06 -2.69
N CYS A 122 -4.21 10.29 -3.55
CA CYS A 122 -5.66 10.36 -3.61
C CYS A 122 -6.37 9.71 -2.42
N VAL A 123 -5.76 8.69 -1.81
CA VAL A 123 -6.31 8.12 -0.57
C VAL A 123 -6.21 9.15 0.55
N ALA A 124 -5.11 9.91 0.63
CA ALA A 124 -4.94 10.95 1.63
C ALA A 124 -5.96 12.09 1.50
N ALA A 125 -6.32 12.46 0.26
CA ALA A 125 -7.31 13.48 -0.01
C ALA A 125 -8.76 13.02 0.23
N LEU A 126 -9.08 11.77 -0.14
CA LEU A 126 -10.45 11.27 -0.18
C LEU A 126 -10.86 10.46 1.05
N TYR A 127 -9.93 9.68 1.61
CA TYR A 127 -10.17 8.69 2.64
C TYR A 127 -9.06 8.68 3.72
N PRO A 128 -8.95 9.75 4.55
CA PRO A 128 -7.90 9.84 5.58
C PRO A 128 -7.90 8.70 6.61
N ASP A 129 -9.07 8.13 6.90
CA ASP A 129 -9.20 6.96 7.76
C ASP A 129 -8.63 5.69 7.12
N LEU A 130 -8.85 5.51 5.81
CA LEU A 130 -8.23 4.43 5.06
C LEU A 130 -6.71 4.62 5.02
N LEU A 131 -6.23 5.85 4.78
CA LEU A 131 -4.80 6.19 4.81
C LEU A 131 -4.13 5.74 6.12
N HIS A 132 -4.82 5.88 7.25
CA HIS A 132 -4.29 5.51 8.56
C HIS A 132 -4.05 4.00 8.72
N VAL A 133 -4.86 3.16 8.07
CA VAL A 133 -4.75 1.69 8.15
C VAL A 133 -3.69 1.13 7.20
N LEU A 134 -3.39 1.85 6.11
CA LEU A 134 -2.49 1.38 5.05
C LEU A 134 -1.07 0.99 5.50
N PRO A 135 -0.38 1.73 6.40
CA PRO A 135 0.93 1.31 6.89
C PRO A 135 0.91 -0.07 7.57
N SER A 136 -0.07 -0.30 8.45
CA SER A 136 -0.23 -1.58 9.15
C SER A 136 -0.62 -2.71 8.21
N LEU A 137 -1.46 -2.41 7.20
CA LEU A 137 -1.81 -3.34 6.14
C LEU A 137 -0.59 -3.75 5.32
N ALA A 138 0.28 -2.81 4.96
CA ALA A 138 1.49 -3.07 4.18
C ALA A 138 2.45 -4.06 4.85
N LEU A 139 2.40 -4.18 6.18
CA LEU A 139 3.20 -5.16 6.94
C LEU A 139 2.68 -6.59 6.80
N GLN A 140 1.41 -6.79 6.41
CA GLN A 140 0.78 -8.12 6.32
C GLN A 140 1.10 -8.85 5.00
N PHE A 141 1.76 -8.17 4.07
CA PHE A 141 2.12 -8.74 2.77
C PHE A 141 3.63 -8.79 2.62
N ASP A 142 4.07 -9.80 1.86
CA ASP A 142 5.48 -9.94 1.52
C ASP A 142 5.93 -8.70 0.75
N LEU A 143 7.16 -8.29 1.06
CA LEU A 143 7.80 -7.16 0.43
C LEU A 143 7.98 -7.44 -1.07
N PRO A 144 7.33 -6.72 -1.99
CA PRO A 144 7.91 -6.59 -3.30
C PRO A 144 9.06 -5.58 -3.12
N TYR A 145 10.25 -6.06 -2.74
CA TYR A 145 11.44 -5.40 -3.26
C TYR A 145 11.43 -5.71 -4.76
N SER A 146 10.62 -4.93 -5.48
CA SER A 146 10.40 -5.06 -6.91
C SER A 146 10.91 -3.79 -7.54
N ASP A 147 11.85 -3.93 -8.46
CA ASP A 147 12.29 -2.84 -9.34
C ASP A 147 11.25 -2.52 -10.41
N LYS A 148 10.13 -3.28 -10.45
CA LYS A 148 9.02 -3.05 -11.36
C LYS A 148 8.09 -1.95 -10.84
N THR A 149 7.74 -1.02 -11.71
CA THR A 149 6.82 0.10 -11.46
C THR A 149 5.35 -0.31 -11.38
N ASP A 150 4.99 -1.47 -11.95
CA ASP A 150 3.64 -2.05 -11.92
C ASP A 150 3.33 -2.83 -10.63
N ALA A 151 4.30 -2.95 -9.73
CA ALA A 151 4.12 -3.58 -8.44
C ALA A 151 3.08 -2.80 -7.60
N ARG A 152 2.24 -3.54 -6.89
CA ARG A 152 1.18 -3.00 -6.04
C ARG A 152 1.41 -3.37 -4.59
N MET A 153 0.97 -2.50 -3.70
CA MET A 153 1.02 -2.78 -2.27
C MET A 153 -0.12 -3.71 -1.86
N GLY A 154 0.17 -5.00 -1.69
CA GLY A 154 -0.80 -5.99 -1.21
C GLY A 154 -2.10 -5.98 -2.04
N PRO A 155 -3.29 -5.91 -1.41
CA PRO A 155 -4.58 -5.93 -2.09
C PRO A 155 -5.01 -4.53 -2.55
N THR A 156 -4.15 -3.52 -2.38
CA THR A 156 -4.45 -2.16 -2.82
C THR A 156 -4.12 -1.99 -4.30
N SER A 157 -4.67 -0.94 -4.91
CA SER A 157 -4.28 -0.51 -6.26
C SER A 157 -3.22 0.59 -6.25
N LEU A 158 -2.49 0.76 -5.15
CA LEU A 158 -1.45 1.78 -5.05
C LEU A 158 -0.21 1.33 -5.82
N LEU A 159 0.20 2.17 -6.77
CA LEU A 159 1.34 1.93 -7.64
C LEU A 159 2.62 2.48 -7.02
N VAL A 160 3.76 1.95 -7.45
CA VAL A 160 5.07 2.48 -7.06
C VAL A 160 5.22 3.92 -7.56
N SER A 161 5.61 4.82 -6.66
CA SER A 161 5.92 6.24 -6.96
C SER A 161 7.33 6.65 -6.56
N GLY A 162 8.12 5.72 -6.02
CA GLY A 162 9.47 6.05 -5.58
C GLY A 162 10.16 4.94 -4.81
N LYS A 163 11.39 5.28 -4.40
CA LYS A 163 12.24 4.46 -3.53
C LYS A 163 12.80 5.34 -2.42
N HIS A 164 12.88 4.77 -1.22
CA HIS A 164 13.60 5.36 -0.11
C HIS A 164 14.84 4.52 0.18
N PHE A 165 15.98 5.20 0.37
CA PHE A 165 17.22 4.57 0.79
C PHE A 165 18.10 5.57 1.53
N PHE A 166 19.18 5.10 2.13
CA PHE A 166 20.17 5.95 2.80
C PHE A 166 21.38 6.14 1.88
N THR A 167 21.81 7.38 1.63
CA THR A 167 23.01 7.67 0.81
C THR A 167 24.31 7.49 1.58
N ASN A 168 24.23 7.50 2.91
CA ASN A 168 25.27 7.12 3.86
C ASN A 168 24.56 6.69 5.16
N ALA A 169 25.30 6.29 6.20
CA ALA A 169 24.71 5.78 7.45
C ALA A 169 23.71 6.72 8.16
N THR A 170 23.67 8.01 7.81
CA THR A 170 22.86 9.02 8.52
C THR A 170 21.91 9.81 7.62
N THR A 171 22.04 9.71 6.30
CA THR A 171 21.32 10.58 5.37
C THR A 171 20.22 9.81 4.63
N PRO A 172 18.94 9.98 5.03
CA PRO A 172 17.82 9.44 4.29
C PRO A 172 17.62 10.19 2.97
N PHE A 173 17.32 9.44 1.91
CA PHE A 173 17.01 9.96 0.58
C PHE A 173 15.72 9.35 0.05
N PHE A 174 14.90 10.17 -0.59
CA PHE A 174 13.63 9.77 -1.20
C PHE A 174 13.70 10.08 -2.69
N ASN A 175 13.89 9.04 -3.50
CA ASN A 175 13.86 9.16 -4.95
C ASN A 175 12.41 9.02 -5.44
N LEU A 176 11.84 10.12 -5.95
CA LEU A 176 10.51 10.16 -6.57
C LEU A 176 10.59 10.25 -8.10
N ASP A 177 11.80 10.16 -8.67
CA ASP A 177 12.02 10.12 -10.11
C ASP A 177 11.88 8.68 -10.60
N THR A 178 10.64 8.25 -10.80
CA THR A 178 10.30 6.92 -11.33
C THR A 178 9.61 7.05 -12.69
N PRO A 179 9.96 6.21 -13.69
CA PRO A 179 9.24 6.16 -14.96
C PRO A 179 7.75 5.89 -14.68
N ARG A 180 6.88 6.74 -15.23
CA ARG A 180 5.43 6.51 -15.21
C ARG A 180 4.99 5.61 -16.33
#